data_AF-A0A9E4RAL2-F1
#
_entry.id   AF-A0A9E4RAL2-F1
#
_cell.length_a   1.000
_cell.length_b   1.000
_cell.length_c   1.000
_cell.angle_alpha   90.00
_cell.angle_beta   90.00
_cell.angle_gamma   90.00
#
_symmetry.space_group_name_H-M   'P 1'
#
loop_
_entity.id
_entity.type
_entity.pdbx_description
1 polymer ?
#
loop_
_entity_poly.entity_id
_entity_poly.type
_entity_poly.pdbx_seq_one_letter_code
_entity_poly.pdbx_strand_id
1 'polypeptide(L)'
;NEFTPDSAFDQVIVADSDGQLAWESMLDDKFALFDYEYEIALRWHPAGRDSKVIVDPRISFGAPTVDGLPTWAIKGRHLAGESIKEIMEDFDIAEKAIFDALKFEKVELDELAAA
;
A
#
# COMPACT_ATOMS: atom_id res chain seq x y z
N ASN A 1 36.97 -14.81 -12.09
CA ASN A 1 35.73 -14.64 -11.32
C ASN A 1 34.69 -14.00 -12.21
N GLU A 2 33.94 -14.81 -12.94
CA GLU A 2 32.73 -14.36 -13.62
C GLU A 2 31.63 -14.31 -12.56
N PHE A 3 31.04 -13.13 -12.41
CA PHE A 3 29.83 -12.94 -11.60
C PHE A 3 28.65 -13.29 -12.50
N THR A 4 27.99 -14.41 -12.24
CA THR A 4 26.71 -14.77 -12.84
C THR A 4 25.61 -14.31 -11.89
N PRO A 5 24.85 -13.25 -12.23
CA PRO A 5 23.74 -12.80 -11.41
C PRO A 5 22.61 -13.82 -11.50
N ASP A 6 22.11 -14.23 -10.33
CA ASP A 6 21.04 -15.21 -10.15
C ASP A 6 19.85 -14.53 -9.49
N SER A 7 19.35 -13.45 -10.10
CA SER A 7 17.96 -12.98 -9.93
C SER A 7 17.66 -11.85 -10.91
N ALA A 8 16.40 -11.72 -11.33
CA ALA A 8 15.91 -10.62 -12.16
C ALA A 8 16.06 -9.22 -11.51
N PHE A 9 16.63 -9.12 -10.31
CA PHE A 9 16.87 -7.88 -9.58
C PHE A 9 18.31 -7.36 -9.68
N ASP A 10 19.22 -8.08 -10.33
CA ASP A 10 20.66 -7.74 -10.35
C ASP A 10 21.06 -6.69 -11.40
N GLN A 11 20.13 -6.15 -12.19
CA GLN A 11 20.38 -5.05 -13.14
C GLN A 11 19.31 -3.97 -13.10
N VAL A 12 19.15 -3.30 -11.95
CA VAL A 12 18.23 -2.15 -11.81
C VAL A 12 18.71 -0.90 -12.56
N ILE A 13 19.92 -0.93 -13.12
CA ILE A 13 20.54 0.16 -13.87
C ILE A 13 20.70 -0.26 -15.33
N VAL A 14 20.10 0.52 -16.23
CA VAL A 14 20.25 0.40 -17.68
C VAL A 14 21.22 1.48 -18.19
N ALA A 15 21.95 1.17 -19.26
CA ALA A 15 22.84 2.12 -19.92
C ALA A 15 22.38 2.36 -21.37
N ASP A 16 22.39 3.61 -21.81
CA ASP A 16 22.18 3.92 -23.23
C ASP A 16 23.49 3.80 -24.04
N SER A 17 23.40 3.93 -25.37
CA SER A 17 24.56 3.86 -26.27
C SER A 17 25.55 5.01 -26.10
N ASP A 18 25.16 6.08 -25.42
CA ASP A 18 25.97 7.26 -25.13
C ASP A 18 26.61 7.19 -23.72
N GLY A 19 26.38 6.10 -22.99
CA GLY A 19 26.95 5.85 -21.66
C GLY A 19 26.17 6.49 -20.50
N GLN A 20 24.96 6.99 -20.72
CA GLN A 20 24.10 7.47 -19.64
C GLN A 20 23.51 6.28 -18.87
N LEU A 21 23.49 6.40 -17.55
CA LEU A 21 22.90 5.40 -16.66
C LEU A 21 21.51 5.87 -16.22
N ALA A 22 20.53 4.98 -16.31
CA ALA A 22 19.17 5.22 -15.84
C ALA A 22 18.67 4.03 -15.01
N TRP A 23 17.65 4.28 -14.19
CA TRP A 23 16.91 3.21 -13.54
C TRP A 23 16.03 2.48 -14.56
N GLU A 24 15.77 1.20 -14.34
CA GLU A 24 14.76 0.49 -15.12
C GLU A 24 13.40 1.20 -15.01
N SER A 25 12.70 1.34 -16.15
CA SER A 25 11.37 2.00 -16.21
C SER A 25 10.34 1.43 -15.23
N MET A 26 10.49 0.17 -14.80
CA MET A 26 9.65 -0.44 -13.75
C MET A 26 9.71 0.33 -12.41
N LEU A 27 10.81 1.02 -12.12
CA LEU A 27 10.94 1.82 -10.91
C LEU A 27 10.14 3.12 -10.96
N ASP A 28 9.83 3.65 -12.14
CA ASP A 28 9.01 4.85 -12.26
C ASP A 28 7.62 4.60 -11.66
N ASP A 29 7.03 3.42 -11.91
CA ASP A 29 5.77 3.00 -11.31
C ASP A 29 5.87 2.88 -9.78
N LYS A 30 7.04 2.53 -9.23
CA LYS A 30 7.26 2.45 -7.79
C LYS A 30 7.40 3.83 -7.17
N PHE A 31 8.17 4.73 -7.77
CA PHE A 31 8.30 6.11 -7.31
C PHE A 31 6.97 6.87 -7.43
N ALA A 32 6.18 6.54 -8.45
CA ALA A 32 4.82 7.03 -8.59
C ALA A 32 3.91 6.60 -7.43
N LEU A 33 4.29 5.72 -6.50
CA LEU A 33 3.49 5.40 -5.30
C LEU A 33 3.71 6.35 -4.13
N PHE A 34 4.61 7.34 -4.25
CA PHE A 34 4.88 8.30 -3.19
C PHE A 34 4.30 9.68 -3.51
N ASP A 35 3.81 10.37 -2.48
CA ASP A 35 3.58 11.81 -2.54
C ASP A 35 4.73 12.52 -1.83
N TYR A 36 5.21 13.60 -2.45
CA TYR A 36 6.37 14.36 -1.97
C TYR A 36 5.94 15.73 -1.44
N GLU A 37 6.56 16.15 -0.34
CA GLU A 37 6.44 17.51 0.20
C GLU A 37 7.87 18.04 0.44
N TYR A 38 8.20 19.21 -0.10
CA TYR A 38 9.56 19.78 -0.06
C TYR A 38 10.64 18.79 -0.50
N GLU A 39 10.40 18.06 -1.60
CA GLU A 39 11.31 17.05 -2.16
C GLU A 39 11.54 15.81 -1.26
N ILE A 40 10.79 15.67 -0.18
CA ILE A 40 10.85 14.53 0.74
C ILE A 40 9.61 13.67 0.57
N ALA A 41 9.80 12.35 0.44
CA ALA A 41 8.69 11.41 0.42
C ALA A 41 7.95 11.45 1.77
N LEU A 42 6.68 11.83 1.73
CA LEU A 42 5.87 11.99 2.93
C LEU A 42 4.81 10.90 3.04
N ARG A 43 4.09 10.65 1.95
CA ARG A 43 3.03 9.64 1.92
C ARG A 43 3.39 8.55 0.94
N TRP A 44 3.07 7.32 1.33
CA TRP A 44 3.22 6.15 0.47
C TRP A 44 1.86 5.47 0.28
N HIS A 45 1.58 5.06 -0.95
CA HIS A 45 0.40 4.31 -1.38
C HIS A 45 0.78 2.83 -1.60
N PRO A 46 0.95 2.02 -0.53
CA PRO A 46 1.53 0.68 -0.61
C PRO A 46 0.70 -0.32 -1.42
N ALA A 47 -0.61 -0.07 -1.54
CA ALA A 47 -1.55 -0.91 -2.28
C ALA A 47 -1.93 -0.33 -3.65
N GLY A 48 -1.15 0.63 -4.17
CA GLY A 48 -1.48 1.36 -5.40
C GLY A 48 -2.38 2.57 -5.13
N ARG A 49 -2.37 3.54 -6.06
CA ARG A 49 -3.09 4.82 -5.90
C ARG A 49 -4.62 4.70 -5.92
N ASP A 50 -5.16 3.61 -6.44
CA ASP A 50 -6.60 3.35 -6.42
C ASP A 50 -7.09 2.84 -5.06
N SER A 51 -6.18 2.35 -4.22
CA SER A 51 -6.47 1.94 -2.85
C SER A 51 -6.52 3.16 -1.93
N LYS A 52 -7.40 3.12 -0.93
CA LYS A 52 -7.46 4.11 0.14
C LYS A 52 -6.36 3.95 1.18
N VAL A 53 -5.60 2.85 1.14
CA VAL A 53 -4.55 2.56 2.12
C VAL A 53 -3.34 3.44 1.89
N ILE A 54 -2.98 4.22 2.90
CA ILE A 54 -1.79 5.08 2.91
C ILE A 54 -0.92 4.81 4.12
N VAL A 55 0.37 5.11 3.99
CA VAL A 55 1.32 5.23 5.10
C VAL A 55 1.78 6.69 5.15
N ASP A 56 1.49 7.37 6.26
CA ASP A 56 1.91 8.73 6.55
C ASP A 56 2.50 8.78 7.98
N PRO A 57 3.76 9.16 8.20
CA PRO A 57 4.35 9.20 9.53
C PRO A 57 3.64 10.17 10.50
N ARG A 58 2.86 11.13 9.98
CA ARG A 58 2.08 12.09 10.77
C ARG A 58 0.77 11.50 11.30
N ILE A 59 0.36 10.34 10.80
CA ILE A 59 -0.91 9.66 11.13
C ILE A 59 -0.59 8.27 11.67
N SER A 60 -1.15 7.92 12.83
CA SER A 60 -1.00 6.57 13.41
C SER A 60 0.46 6.07 13.46
N PHE A 61 1.41 6.99 13.66
CA PHE A 61 2.85 6.73 13.70
C PHE A 61 3.39 6.00 12.45
N GLY A 62 2.80 6.23 11.27
CA GLY A 62 3.21 5.58 10.03
C GLY A 62 2.68 4.15 9.87
N ALA A 63 1.73 3.72 10.70
CA ALA A 63 0.98 2.51 10.42
C ALA A 63 0.13 2.69 9.12
N PRO A 64 -0.12 1.63 8.36
CA PRO A 64 -1.07 1.65 7.25
C PRO A 64 -2.47 2.06 7.75
N THR A 65 -3.08 3.02 7.06
CA THR A 65 -4.37 3.59 7.44
C THR A 65 -5.28 3.78 6.25
N VAL A 66 -6.59 3.78 6.49
CA VAL A 66 -7.62 4.32 5.59
C VAL A 66 -8.38 5.41 6.34
N ASP A 67 -8.50 6.59 5.73
CA ASP A 67 -9.15 7.76 6.35
C ASP A 67 -8.67 8.06 7.79
N GLY A 68 -7.38 7.80 8.07
CA GLY A 68 -6.74 8.00 9.37
C GLY A 68 -6.84 6.83 10.36
N LEU A 69 -7.73 5.86 10.10
CA LEU A 69 -7.92 4.68 10.93
C LEU A 69 -6.93 3.56 10.55
N PRO A 70 -6.21 2.95 11.50
CA PRO A 70 -5.30 1.85 11.18
C PRO A 70 -6.02 0.64 10.60
N THR A 71 -5.48 0.05 9.53
CA THR A 71 -6.08 -1.11 8.85
C THR A 71 -6.25 -2.32 9.78
N TRP A 72 -5.30 -2.51 10.71
CA TRP A 72 -5.36 -3.57 11.71
C TRP A 72 -6.52 -3.42 12.70
N ALA A 73 -6.99 -2.20 12.96
CA ALA A 73 -8.12 -1.95 13.84
C ALA A 73 -9.44 -2.41 13.18
N ILE A 74 -9.60 -2.11 11.89
CA ILE A 74 -10.72 -2.58 11.06
C ILE A 74 -10.72 -4.12 11.01
N LYS A 75 -9.55 -4.72 10.73
CA LYS A 75 -9.38 -6.18 10.76
C LYS A 75 -9.78 -6.77 12.11
N GLY A 76 -9.34 -6.17 13.21
CA GLY A 76 -9.65 -6.64 14.56
C GLY A 76 -11.15 -6.73 14.83
N ARG A 77 -11.93 -5.72 14.41
CA ARG A 77 -13.39 -5.71 14.54
C ARG A 77 -14.06 -6.76 13.65
N HIS A 78 -13.64 -6.85 12.39
CA HIS A 78 -14.18 -7.85 11.48
C HIS A 78 -13.94 -9.29 11.99
N LEU A 79 -12.73 -9.59 12.49
CA LEU A 79 -12.41 -10.88 13.10
C LEU A 79 -13.14 -11.13 14.43
N ALA A 80 -13.65 -10.08 15.08
CA ALA A 80 -14.53 -10.20 16.25
C ALA A 80 -15.98 -10.53 15.88
N GLY A 81 -16.30 -10.63 14.58
CA GLY A 81 -17.62 -10.97 14.06
C GLY A 81 -18.52 -9.77 13.78
N GLU A 82 -17.97 -8.55 13.80
CA GLU A 82 -18.73 -7.34 13.46
C GLU A 82 -18.93 -7.24 11.94
N SER A 83 -20.15 -6.88 11.54
CA SER A 83 -20.49 -6.70 10.14
C SER A 83 -19.83 -5.44 9.57
N ILE A 84 -19.63 -5.43 8.25
CA ILE A 84 -19.06 -4.26 7.55
C ILE A 84 -19.90 -3.01 7.82
N LYS A 85 -21.23 -3.15 7.86
CA LYS A 85 -22.16 -2.05 8.13
C LYS A 85 -21.98 -1.46 9.53
N GLU A 86 -21.83 -2.28 10.56
CA GLU A 86 -21.57 -1.80 11.93
C GLU A 86 -20.25 -1.04 12.00
N ILE A 87 -19.20 -1.55 11.34
CA ILE A 87 -17.90 -0.89 11.29
C ILE A 87 -17.99 0.46 10.54
N MET A 88 -18.76 0.54 9.45
CA MET A 88 -19.00 1.79 8.71
C MET A 88 -19.70 2.83 9.59
N GLU A 89 -20.78 2.44 10.26
CA GLU A 89 -21.59 3.34 11.08
C GLU A 89 -20.80 3.88 12.28
N ASP A 90 -19.98 3.03 12.92
CA ASP A 90 -19.23 3.43 14.10
C ASP A 90 -18.02 4.31 13.82
N PHE A 91 -17.34 4.08 12.70
CA PHE A 91 -16.17 4.88 12.31
C PHE A 91 -16.48 6.01 11.33
N ASP A 92 -17.72 6.10 10.83
CA ASP A 92 -18.14 7.04 9.77
C ASP A 92 -17.21 6.98 8.54
N ILE A 93 -16.93 5.76 8.08
CA ILE A 93 -16.04 5.50 6.94
C ILE A 93 -16.77 4.81 5.79
N ALA A 94 -16.32 5.09 4.56
CA ALA A 94 -16.91 4.51 3.37
C ALA A 94 -16.59 3.01 3.26
N GLU A 95 -17.55 2.27 2.72
CA GLU A 95 -17.43 0.81 2.47
C GLU A 95 -16.15 0.43 1.71
N LYS A 96 -15.81 1.20 0.65
CA LYS A 96 -14.57 0.99 -0.11
C LYS A 96 -13.32 1.06 0.77
N ALA A 97 -13.27 1.98 1.74
CA ALA A 97 -12.13 2.12 2.63
C ALA A 97 -11.95 0.89 3.53
N ILE A 98 -13.07 0.35 4.03
CA ILE A 98 -13.07 -0.90 4.80
C ILE A 98 -12.57 -2.06 3.94
N PHE A 99 -13.10 -2.23 2.74
CA PHE A 99 -12.66 -3.30 1.84
C PHE A 99 -11.18 -3.19 1.46
N ASP A 100 -10.71 -1.99 1.13
CA ASP A 100 -9.29 -1.75 0.83
C ASP A 100 -8.40 -2.10 2.04
N ALA A 101 -8.82 -1.74 3.26
CA ALA A 101 -8.12 -2.09 4.49
C ALA A 101 -8.08 -3.59 4.76
N LEU A 102 -9.22 -4.29 4.66
CA LEU A 102 -9.32 -5.73 4.89
C LEU A 102 -8.52 -6.51 3.84
N LYS A 103 -8.59 -6.11 2.58
CA LYS A 103 -7.77 -6.68 1.50
C LYS A 103 -6.28 -6.49 1.76
N PHE A 104 -5.86 -5.31 2.21
CA PHE A 104 -4.47 -5.03 2.56
C PHE A 104 -3.98 -5.90 3.72
N GLU A 105 -4.84 -6.15 4.70
CA GLU A 105 -4.60 -7.03 5.85
C GLU A 105 -4.67 -8.53 5.54
N LYS A 106 -4.89 -8.88 4.26
CA LYS A 106 -5.02 -10.25 3.76
C LYS A 106 -6.16 -11.02 4.44
N VAL A 107 -7.28 -10.36 4.67
CA VAL A 107 -8.54 -11.03 5.03
C VAL A 107 -9.12 -11.62 3.75
N GLU A 108 -9.47 -12.91 3.79
CA GLU A 108 -9.93 -13.66 2.62
C GLU A 108 -11.33 -13.18 2.18
N LEU A 109 -11.53 -13.01 0.87
CA LEU A 109 -12.76 -12.43 0.31
C LEU A 109 -14.00 -13.33 0.50
N ASP A 110 -13.80 -14.63 0.76
CA ASP A 110 -14.89 -15.57 1.05
C ASP A 110 -15.55 -15.26 2.41
N GLU A 111 -14.83 -14.62 3.34
CA GLU A 111 -15.34 -14.16 4.64
C GLU A 111 -16.18 -12.89 4.52
N LEU A 112 -15.99 -12.09 3.45
CA LEU A 112 -16.72 -10.85 3.21
C LEU A 112 -18.11 -11.07 2.60
N ALA A 113 -18.34 -12.21 1.95
CA ALA A 113 -19.64 -12.56 1.36
C ALA A 113 -20.62 -13.17 2.39
N ALA A 114 -20.14 -13.52 3.57
CA ALA A 114 -20.90 -14.19 4.63
C ALA A 114 -21.37 -13.25 5.76
N ALA A 115 -21.02 -11.97 5.70
CA ALA A 115 -21.32 -10.94 6.71
C ALA A 115 -22.40 -9.96 6.26
#